data_AF-A0A6N6SV77-F1
#
_entry.id   AF-A0A6N6SV77-F1
#
_cell.length_a   1.000
_cell.length_b   1.000
_cell.length_c   1.000
_cell.angle_alpha   90.00
_cell.angle_beta   90.00
_cell.angle_gamma   90.00
#
_symmetry.space_group_name_H-M   'P 1'
#
loop_
_entity.id
_entity.type
_entity.pdbx_description
1 polymer ?
#
loop_
_entity_poly.entity_id
_entity_poly.type
_entity_poly.pdbx_seq_one_letter_code
_entity_poly.pdbx_strand_id
1 'polypeptide(L)'
;MRSAMVLNPGMLILAMACLGALAGPAHAQWSQQQRAEFMGDCEPGCRNNPKVSAPYKDRCPRYCACVVEEGEKIFTASDYADLDRDSRAGRDTPQLKRFSSLFPICNARVFGN
;
A
#
# COMPACT_ATOMS: atom_id res chain seq x y z
N MET A 1 -57.11 30.59 29.98
CA MET A 1 -56.57 29.22 30.16
C MET A 1 -55.70 28.87 28.96
N ARG A 2 -54.38 28.90 29.10
CA ARG A 2 -53.45 28.14 28.25
C ARG A 2 -52.28 27.71 29.12
N SER A 3 -52.26 26.41 29.40
CA SER A 3 -51.29 25.75 30.27
C SER A 3 -49.88 25.85 29.69
N ALA A 4 -48.93 26.20 30.54
CA ALA A 4 -47.51 26.07 30.29
C ALA A 4 -47.16 24.58 30.16
N MET A 5 -46.59 24.17 29.02
CA MET A 5 -45.93 22.88 28.90
C MET A 5 -44.54 22.99 29.52
N VAL A 6 -44.36 22.29 30.63
CA VAL A 6 -43.08 22.08 31.30
C VAL A 6 -42.25 21.13 30.43
N LEU A 7 -41.16 21.64 29.84
CA LEU A 7 -40.16 20.79 29.20
C LEU A 7 -39.30 20.13 30.29
N ASN A 8 -39.36 18.80 30.35
CA ASN A 8 -38.63 17.98 31.30
C ASN A 8 -37.16 17.81 30.83
N PRO A 9 -36.13 18.18 31.61
CA PRO A 9 -34.73 18.23 31.15
C PRO A 9 -34.00 16.86 31.18
N GLY A 10 -34.70 15.76 31.46
CA GLY A 10 -34.09 14.47 31.80
C GLY A 10 -33.69 13.55 30.64
N MET A 11 -33.69 13.99 29.38
CA MET A 11 -33.52 13.08 28.23
C MET A 11 -32.64 13.65 27.11
N LEU A 12 -31.50 14.25 27.48
CA LEU A 12 -30.59 14.89 26.52
C LEU A 12 -29.11 14.45 26.68
N ILE A 13 -28.87 13.31 27.34
CA ILE A 13 -27.51 12.83 27.57
C ILE A 13 -27.48 11.31 27.37
N LEU A 14 -27.56 10.79 26.13
CA LEU A 14 -27.08 9.42 25.83
C LEU A 14 -27.05 9.07 24.32
N ALA A 15 -26.83 10.03 23.41
CA ALA A 15 -26.78 9.74 21.96
C ALA A 15 -25.44 10.13 21.32
N MET A 16 -24.34 10.15 22.08
CA MET A 16 -23.03 10.61 21.60
C MET A 16 -21.91 9.57 21.80
N ALA A 17 -22.23 8.28 21.72
CA ALA A 17 -21.24 7.22 21.85
C ALA A 17 -21.58 6.06 20.90
N CYS A 18 -21.22 6.17 19.62
CA CYS A 18 -21.08 5.00 18.71
C CYS A 18 -20.48 5.33 17.31
N LEU A 19 -20.04 6.56 17.01
CA LEU A 19 -19.48 6.89 15.68
C LEU A 19 -18.01 6.46 15.47
N GLY A 20 -17.39 5.77 16.44
CA GLY A 20 -15.95 5.43 16.38
C GLY A 20 -15.59 4.07 15.79
N ALA A 21 -16.54 3.22 15.41
CA ALA A 21 -16.26 1.78 15.21
C ALA A 21 -16.24 1.28 13.75
N LEU A 22 -16.18 2.16 12.74
CA LEU A 22 -16.24 1.75 11.32
C LEU A 22 -14.97 2.03 10.50
N ALA A 23 -13.89 2.51 11.13
CA ALA A 23 -12.59 2.46 10.47
C ALA A 23 -12.09 1.00 10.55
N GLY A 24 -12.55 0.15 9.61
CA GLY A 24 -11.83 -1.08 9.30
C GLY A 24 -10.35 -0.77 9.04
N PRO A 25 -9.44 -1.75 9.12
CA PRO A 25 -8.04 -1.51 8.85
C PRO A 25 -7.92 -1.03 7.39
N ALA A 26 -7.88 0.29 7.23
CA ALA A 26 -7.42 0.89 6.01
C ALA A 26 -5.95 0.51 5.96
N HIS A 27 -5.63 -0.57 5.24
CA HIS A 27 -4.28 -0.76 4.73
C HIS A 27 -3.99 0.53 3.98
N ALA A 28 -3.25 1.43 4.64
CA ALA A 28 -2.97 2.74 4.09
C ALA A 28 -2.19 2.50 2.81
N GLN A 29 -2.87 2.71 1.69
CA GLN A 29 -2.31 2.70 0.36
C GLN A 29 -1.06 3.56 0.36
N TRP A 30 -0.01 3.14 -0.35
CA TRP A 30 1.23 3.90 -0.33
C TRP A 30 0.96 5.31 -0.84
N SER A 31 1.65 6.29 -0.26
CA SER A 31 1.56 7.66 -0.73
C SER A 31 2.04 7.74 -2.19
N GLN A 32 1.57 8.77 -2.90
CA GLN A 32 2.03 9.02 -4.27
C GLN A 32 3.55 9.16 -4.34
N GLN A 33 4.18 9.73 -3.30
CA GLN A 33 5.63 9.85 -3.19
C GLN A 33 6.30 8.48 -3.11
N GLN A 34 5.85 7.59 -2.21
CA GLN A 34 6.43 6.24 -2.05
C GLN A 34 6.29 5.41 -3.33
N ARG A 35 5.14 5.52 -4.01
CA ARG A 35 4.95 4.89 -5.34
C ARG A 35 5.96 5.43 -6.36
N ALA A 36 6.14 6.75 -6.41
CA ALA A 36 7.07 7.39 -7.33
C ALA A 36 8.52 6.99 -7.04
N GLU A 37 8.92 6.93 -5.77
CA GLU A 37 10.24 6.46 -5.33
C GLU A 37 10.48 5.01 -5.77
N PHE A 38 9.54 4.10 -5.47
CA PHE A 38 9.66 2.71 -5.89
C PHE A 38 9.75 2.57 -7.42
N MET A 39 8.89 3.26 -8.16
CA MET A 39 8.90 3.22 -9.63
C MET A 39 10.20 3.79 -10.20
N GLY A 40 10.71 4.86 -9.59
CA GLY A 40 11.96 5.52 -9.95
C GLY A 40 13.19 4.60 -9.84
N ASP A 41 13.20 3.71 -8.86
CA ASP A 41 14.28 2.73 -8.68
C ASP A 41 14.03 1.43 -9.47
N CYS A 42 12.78 0.94 -9.48
CA CYS A 42 12.42 -0.32 -10.10
C CYS A 42 12.54 -0.29 -11.63
N GLU A 43 12.05 0.76 -12.30
CA GLU A 43 12.05 0.78 -13.76
C GLU A 43 13.45 0.76 -14.37
N PRO A 44 14.41 1.62 -13.94
CA PRO A 44 15.78 1.55 -14.42
C PRO A 44 16.42 0.20 -14.11
N GLY A 45 16.19 -0.34 -12.92
CA GLY A 45 16.68 -1.66 -12.53
C GLY A 45 16.18 -2.77 -13.46
N CYS A 46 14.89 -2.77 -13.79
CA CYS A 46 14.28 -3.70 -14.72
C CYS A 46 14.84 -3.53 -16.15
N ARG A 47 14.94 -2.29 -16.66
CA ARG A 47 15.44 -2.02 -18.02
C ARG A 47 16.93 -2.38 -18.19
N ASN A 48 17.71 -2.26 -17.13
CA ASN A 48 19.14 -2.60 -17.14
C ASN A 48 19.41 -4.08 -16.82
N ASN A 49 18.39 -4.84 -16.40
CA ASN A 49 18.55 -6.25 -16.10
C ASN A 49 18.84 -7.07 -17.38
N PRO A 50 20.00 -7.76 -17.47
CA PRO A 50 20.35 -8.53 -18.66
C PRO A 50 19.45 -9.75 -18.91
N LYS A 51 18.65 -10.16 -17.91
CA LYS A 51 17.66 -11.23 -18.05
C LYS A 51 16.37 -10.77 -18.74
N VAL A 52 16.16 -9.47 -18.88
CA VAL A 52 15.02 -8.91 -19.63
C VAL A 52 15.46 -8.63 -21.06
N SER A 53 14.97 -9.44 -22.00
CA SER A 53 15.26 -9.28 -23.44
C SER A 53 14.89 -7.87 -23.92
N ALA A 54 15.69 -7.31 -24.83
CA ALA A 54 15.49 -5.96 -25.35
C ALA A 54 14.04 -5.64 -25.81
N PRO A 55 13.33 -6.54 -26.51
CA PRO A 55 11.94 -6.30 -26.94
C PRO A 55 10.91 -6.22 -25.81
N TYR A 56 11.29 -6.57 -24.57
CA TYR A 56 10.41 -6.58 -23.41
C TYR A 56 10.74 -5.50 -22.39
N LYS A 57 11.81 -4.73 -22.58
CA LYS A 57 12.21 -3.67 -21.64
C LYS A 57 11.16 -2.56 -21.51
N ASP A 58 10.35 -2.35 -22.55
CA ASP A 58 9.20 -1.44 -22.57
C ASP A 58 8.07 -1.88 -21.60
N ARG A 59 8.05 -3.14 -21.18
CA ARG A 59 7.10 -3.65 -20.18
C ARG A 59 7.53 -3.41 -18.74
N CYS A 60 8.75 -2.93 -18.51
CA CYS A 60 9.25 -2.63 -17.17
C CYS A 60 8.35 -1.69 -16.32
N PRO A 61 7.75 -0.62 -16.88
CA PRO A 61 6.78 0.20 -16.14
C PRO A 61 5.60 -0.65 -15.64
N ARG A 62 5.06 -1.53 -16.48
CA ARG A 62 3.95 -2.42 -16.13
C ARG A 62 4.36 -3.46 -15.07
N TYR A 63 5.57 -3.98 -15.17
CA TYR A 63 6.13 -4.89 -14.16
C TYR A 63 6.25 -4.21 -12.79
N CYS A 64 6.84 -3.02 -12.73
CA CYS A 64 6.99 -2.26 -11.49
C CYS A 64 5.64 -1.83 -10.91
N ALA A 65 4.69 -1.42 -11.75
CA ALA A 65 3.32 -1.14 -11.33
C ALA A 65 2.64 -2.37 -10.70
N CYS A 66 2.83 -3.57 -11.27
CA CYS A 66 2.34 -4.81 -10.66
C CYS A 66 2.92 -5.02 -9.25
N VAL A 67 4.22 -4.77 -9.05
CA VAL A 67 4.84 -4.95 -7.73
C VAL A 67 4.30 -3.94 -6.72
N VAL A 68 4.04 -2.69 -7.13
CA VAL A 68 3.36 -1.70 -6.27
C VAL A 68 1.96 -2.17 -5.91
N GLU A 69 1.16 -2.57 -6.90
CA GLU A 69 -0.23 -3.00 -6.68
C GLU A 69 -0.33 -4.23 -5.78
N GLU A 70 0.57 -5.21 -5.93
CA GLU A 70 0.62 -6.37 -5.03
C GLU A 70 1.20 -6.01 -3.66
N GLY A 71 2.17 -5.09 -3.63
CA GLY A 71 2.78 -4.58 -2.40
C GLY A 71 1.75 -3.93 -1.50
N GLU A 72 0.93 -3.03 -2.03
CA GLU A 72 -0.09 -2.29 -1.28
C GLU A 72 -1.23 -3.17 -0.73
N LYS A 73 -1.43 -4.37 -1.28
CA LYS A 73 -2.39 -5.35 -0.74
C LYS A 73 -1.90 -5.98 0.57
N ILE A 74 -0.60 -5.94 0.82
CA ILE A 74 0.05 -6.70 1.90
C ILE A 74 0.74 -5.77 2.89
N PHE A 75 1.37 -4.71 2.39
CA PHE A 75 2.25 -3.81 3.13
C PHE A 75 1.62 -2.42 3.20
N THR A 76 1.57 -1.88 4.41
CA THR A 76 1.09 -0.51 4.64
C THR A 76 2.13 0.51 4.17
N ALA A 77 1.72 1.79 4.10
CA ALA A 77 2.64 2.90 3.90
C ALA A 77 3.77 2.95 4.95
N SER A 78 3.54 2.51 6.20
CA SER A 78 4.59 2.45 7.22
C SER A 78 5.61 1.35 6.92
N ASP A 79 5.13 0.18 6.49
CA ASP A 79 5.98 -0.96 6.12
C ASP A 79 6.94 -0.63 4.97
N TYR A 80 6.51 0.24 4.04
CA TYR A 80 7.34 0.66 2.91
C TYR A 80 8.67 1.28 3.37
N ALA A 81 8.65 2.14 4.39
CA ALA A 81 9.86 2.79 4.88
C ALA A 81 10.86 1.77 5.46
N ASP A 82 10.37 0.71 6.11
CA ASP A 82 11.19 -0.37 6.61
C ASP A 82 11.75 -1.24 5.48
N LEU A 83 10.92 -1.55 4.49
CA LEU A 83 11.30 -2.31 3.30
C LEU A 83 12.39 -1.59 2.48
N ASP A 84 12.21 -0.29 2.21
CA ASP A 84 13.16 0.52 1.45
C ASP A 84 14.50 0.61 2.20
N ARG A 85 14.47 0.93 3.49
CA ARG A 85 15.68 0.97 4.33
C ARG A 85 16.42 -0.36 4.33
N ASP A 86 15.71 -1.46 4.57
CA ASP A 86 16.33 -2.78 4.64
C ASP A 86 16.89 -3.21 3.28
N SER A 87 16.18 -2.90 2.18
CA SER A 87 16.66 -3.15 0.81
C SER A 87 17.93 -2.37 0.50
N ARG A 88 17.97 -1.06 0.79
CA ARG A 88 19.16 -0.20 0.59
C ARG A 88 20.34 -0.63 1.47
N ALA A 89 20.07 -1.12 2.67
CA ALA A 89 21.08 -1.62 3.59
C ALA A 89 21.55 -3.05 3.25
N GLY A 90 20.99 -3.70 2.21
CA GLY A 90 21.33 -5.06 1.83
C GLY A 90 20.98 -6.09 2.91
N ARG A 91 19.98 -5.80 3.75
CA ARG A 91 19.57 -6.69 4.84
C ARG A 91 18.65 -7.78 4.33
N ASP A 92 18.71 -8.94 4.97
CA ASP A 92 17.86 -10.08 4.65
C ASP A 92 16.82 -10.29 5.76
N THR A 93 15.74 -9.51 5.73
CA THR A 93 14.67 -9.58 6.75
C THR A 93 13.48 -10.41 6.27
N PRO A 94 12.71 -11.05 7.19
CA PRO A 94 11.51 -11.81 6.80
C PRO A 94 10.49 -10.96 6.01
N GLN A 95 10.39 -9.67 6.36
CA GLN A 95 9.50 -8.73 5.68
C GLN A 95 9.98 -8.44 4.25
N LEU A 96 11.28 -8.19 4.06
CA LEU A 96 11.86 -7.99 2.73
C LEU A 96 11.80 -9.26 1.87
N LYS A 97 11.97 -10.45 2.46
CA LYS A 97 11.75 -11.72 1.75
C LYS A 97 10.32 -11.85 1.24
N ARG A 98 9.34 -11.50 2.07
CA ARG A 98 7.92 -11.51 1.71
C ARG A 98 7.61 -10.48 0.63
N PHE A 99 8.23 -9.30 0.67
CA PHE A 99 8.09 -8.33 -0.41
C PHE A 99 8.75 -8.84 -1.71
N SER A 100 9.91 -9.47 -1.57
CA SER A 100 10.67 -9.99 -2.72
C SER A 100 9.97 -11.16 -3.44
N SER A 101 9.05 -11.87 -2.78
CA SER A 101 8.26 -12.91 -3.43
C SER A 101 7.21 -12.35 -4.42
N LEU A 102 6.97 -11.04 -4.41
CA LEU A 102 6.10 -10.38 -5.39
C LEU A 102 6.74 -10.30 -6.79
N PHE A 103 8.07 -10.17 -6.86
CA PHE A 103 8.80 -10.05 -8.12
C PHE A 103 8.58 -11.24 -9.06
N PRO A 104 8.71 -12.53 -8.65
CA PRO A 104 8.42 -13.65 -9.55
C PRO A 104 6.94 -13.72 -9.97
N ILE A 105 5.99 -13.33 -9.10
CA ILE A 105 4.57 -13.28 -9.43
C ILE A 105 4.32 -12.27 -10.56
N CYS A 106 4.86 -11.06 -10.42
CA CYS A 106 4.73 -10.01 -11.43
C CYS A 106 5.52 -10.32 -12.70
N ASN A 107 6.64 -11.05 -12.59
CA ASN A 107 7.41 -11.52 -13.73
C ASN A 107 6.56 -12.43 -14.61
N ALA A 108 5.91 -13.44 -14.02
CA ALA A 108 5.01 -14.34 -14.73
C ALA A 108 3.85 -13.59 -15.42
N ARG A 109 3.25 -12.60 -14.73
CA ARG A 109 2.12 -11.83 -15.26
C ARG A 109 2.48 -10.89 -16.42
N VAL A 110 3.69 -10.33 -16.44
CA VAL A 110 4.08 -9.29 -17.40
C VAL A 110 4.95 -9.84 -18.53
N PHE A 111 5.86 -10.75 -18.21
CA PHE A 111 6.80 -11.32 -19.16
C PHE A 111 6.44 -12.74 -19.61
N GLY A 112 5.60 -13.45 -18.85
CA GLY A 112 5.24 -14.85 -19.15
C GLY A 112 6.34 -15.86 -18.83
N ASN A 113 7.30 -15.46 -17.99
CA ASN A 113 8.46 -16.25 -17.54
C ASN A 113 8.27 -16.78 -16.12
#